data_AF-A0A7S0YRH3-F1
#
_entry.id   AF-A0A7S0YRH3-F1
#
_cell.length_a   1.000
_cell.length_b   1.000
_cell.length_c   1.000
_cell.angle_alpha   90.00
_cell.angle_beta   90.00
_cell.angle_gamma   90.00
#
_symmetry.space_group_name_H-M   'P 1'
#
loop_
_entity.id
_entity.type
_entity.pdbx_description
1 polymer ?
#
loop_
_entity_poly.entity_id
_entity_poly.type
_entity_poly.pdbx_seq_one_letter_code
_entity_poly.pdbx_strand_id
1 'polypeptide(L)'
;MSTINLDPLKIYRELEQAIYELNIRGLFKSAQWAAEQLVGLGLEEGLERTSITTSEENHPKYLLARSHFNFKEYLRAFQTLKGVGGRKALFLRNYSLYLAGERKKEEERLSRSVGGGIGRGGGGGGLGGSGSLLQETIAVTTSRNPYLSQVESELLAGMNWDGGRGGGGR
;
A
#
# COMPACT_ATOMS: atom_id res chain seq x y z
N MET A 1 6.87 44.99 -4.65
CA MET A 1 6.94 43.51 -4.56
C MET A 1 5.54 42.98 -4.80
N SER A 2 5.27 42.45 -5.99
CA SER A 2 3.99 41.83 -6.33
C SER A 2 3.83 40.56 -5.50
N THR A 3 2.87 40.53 -4.59
CA THR A 3 2.47 39.31 -3.89
C THR A 3 1.92 38.34 -4.92
N ILE A 4 2.62 37.22 -5.13
CA ILE A 4 2.11 36.15 -5.98
C ILE A 4 0.91 35.59 -5.23
N ASN A 5 -0.28 35.78 -5.80
CA ASN A 5 -1.52 35.23 -5.25
C ASN A 5 -1.54 33.74 -5.63
N LEU A 6 -0.85 32.91 -4.85
CA LEU A 6 -0.85 31.47 -5.01
C LEU A 6 -2.15 30.93 -4.42
N ASP A 7 -3.10 30.58 -5.28
CA ASP A 7 -4.26 29.79 -4.89
C ASP A 7 -3.84 28.32 -4.62
N PRO A 8 -3.92 27.84 -3.37
CA PRO A 8 -3.51 26.48 -3.02
C PRO A 8 -4.29 25.41 -3.79
N LEU A 9 -5.54 25.67 -4.16
CA LEU A 9 -6.36 24.74 -4.95
C LEU A 9 -5.86 24.60 -6.37
N LYS A 10 -5.41 25.70 -6.97
CA LYS A 10 -4.81 25.68 -8.30
C LYS A 10 -3.56 24.82 -8.31
N ILE A 11 -2.67 24.99 -7.34
CA ILE A 11 -1.43 24.20 -7.20
C ILE A 11 -1.76 22.72 -7.01
N TYR A 12 -2.75 22.41 -6.17
CA TYR A 12 -3.20 21.04 -5.93
C TYR A 12 -3.61 20.35 -7.24
N ARG A 13 -4.42 21.02 -8.08
CA ARG A 13 -4.84 20.50 -9.38
C ARG A 13 -3.69 20.36 -10.38
N GLU A 14 -2.78 21.33 -10.42
CA GLU A 14 -1.59 21.27 -11.26
C GLU A 14 -0.70 20.07 -10.89
N LEU A 15 -0.53 19.81 -9.59
CA LEU A 15 0.23 18.65 -9.09
C LEU A 15 -0.47 17.32 -9.41
N GLU A 16 -1.79 17.20 -9.22
CA GLU A 16 -2.55 16.00 -9.62
C GLU A 16 -2.35 15.68 -11.11
N GLN A 17 -2.51 16.69 -11.97
CA GLN A 17 -2.33 16.53 -13.42
C GLN A 17 -0.87 16.16 -13.76
N ALA A 18 0.11 16.82 -13.13
CA ALA A 18 1.52 16.52 -13.34
C ALA A 18 1.84 15.07 -12.94
N ILE A 19 1.32 14.56 -11.82
CA ILE A 19 1.53 13.18 -11.39
C ILE A 19 0.99 12.20 -12.44
N TYR A 20 -0.22 12.43 -12.97
CA TYR A 20 -0.78 11.59 -14.02
C TYR A 20 0.13 11.59 -15.26
N GLU A 21 0.50 12.79 -15.72
CA GLU A 21 1.31 13.01 -16.91
C GLU A 21 2.73 12.44 -16.82
N LEU A 22 3.36 12.52 -15.66
CA LEU A 22 4.69 11.97 -15.41
C LEU A 22 4.65 10.44 -15.36
N ASN A 23 3.60 9.86 -14.77
CA ASN A 23 3.43 8.41 -14.70
C ASN A 23 3.23 7.77 -16.08
N ILE A 24 2.39 8.35 -16.96
CA ILE A 24 2.18 7.80 -18.32
C ILE A 24 3.44 7.87 -19.19
N ARG A 25 4.36 8.80 -18.91
CA ARG A 25 5.64 8.96 -19.62
C ARG A 25 6.78 8.16 -19.00
N GLY A 26 6.53 7.46 -17.89
CA GLY A 26 7.57 6.70 -17.18
C GLY A 26 8.55 7.55 -16.36
N LEU A 27 8.24 8.82 -16.10
CA LEU A 27 9.05 9.74 -15.30
C LEU A 27 8.77 9.57 -13.80
N PHE A 28 9.00 8.37 -13.28
CA PHE A 28 8.53 7.95 -11.96
C PHE A 28 9.12 8.75 -10.80
N LYS A 29 10.36 9.23 -10.90
CA LYS A 29 10.99 10.03 -9.82
C LYS A 29 10.36 11.41 -9.71
N SER A 30 10.08 12.05 -10.84
CA SER A 30 9.35 13.32 -10.88
C SER A 30 7.91 13.13 -10.37
N ALA A 31 7.24 12.03 -10.75
CA ALA A 31 5.90 11.71 -10.27
C ALA A 31 5.87 11.51 -8.74
N GLN A 32 6.87 10.80 -8.19
CA GLN A 32 7.01 10.61 -6.75
C GLN A 32 7.19 11.95 -6.03
N TRP A 33 8.10 12.81 -6.51
CA TRP A 33 8.32 14.11 -5.91
C TRP A 33 7.04 14.96 -5.92
N ALA A 34 6.32 15.00 -7.05
CA ALA A 34 5.07 15.73 -7.16
C ALA A 34 3.99 15.17 -6.19
N ALA A 35 3.91 13.85 -6.03
CA ALA A 35 3.01 13.22 -5.06
C ALA A 35 3.39 13.51 -3.60
N GLU A 36 4.68 13.58 -3.28
CA GLU A 36 5.16 14.01 -1.95
C GLU A 36 4.75 15.46 -1.66
N GLN A 37 4.89 16.36 -2.65
CA GLN A 37 4.44 17.75 -2.50
C GLN A 37 2.91 17.83 -2.34
N LEU A 38 2.16 17.05 -3.12
CA LEU A 38 0.69 17.02 -3.06
C LEU A 38 0.20 16.60 -1.67
N VAL A 39 0.80 15.56 -1.08
CA VAL A 39 0.51 15.11 0.30
C VAL A 39 0.95 16.16 1.32
N GLY A 40 2.09 16.81 1.11
CA GLY A 40 2.63 17.85 1.99
C GLY A 40 1.78 19.12 2.07
N LEU A 41 0.91 19.39 1.08
CA LEU A 41 0.00 20.53 1.11
C LEU A 41 -1.11 20.41 2.17
N GLY A 42 -1.39 19.21 2.69
CA GLY A 42 -2.33 19.01 3.82
C GLY A 42 -3.78 19.45 3.55
N LEU A 43 -4.14 19.70 2.28
CA LEU A 43 -5.44 20.24 1.91
C LEU A 43 -6.61 19.27 2.13
N GLU A 44 -6.34 17.99 2.40
CA GLU A 44 -7.37 16.99 2.76
C GLU A 44 -8.08 17.31 4.08
N GLU A 45 -7.41 17.97 5.04
CA GLU A 45 -7.96 18.25 6.37
C GLU A 45 -8.71 19.59 6.43
N GLY A 46 -8.36 20.54 5.55
CA GLY A 46 -8.94 21.90 5.52
C GLY A 46 -10.06 22.11 4.50
N LEU A 47 -10.13 21.28 3.45
CA LEU A 47 -11.20 21.34 2.44
C LEU A 47 -12.29 20.34 2.79
N GLU A 48 -13.16 20.72 3.71
CA GLU A 48 -14.53 20.21 3.77
C GLU A 48 -15.20 20.38 2.40
N ARG A 49 -15.11 19.34 1.57
CA ARG A 49 -16.01 18.99 0.45
C ARG A 49 -16.58 20.18 -0.32
N THR A 50 -15.74 20.86 -1.11
CA THR A 50 -16.25 21.14 -2.47
C THR A 50 -16.25 19.79 -3.15
N SER A 51 -17.42 19.35 -3.61
CA SER A 51 -17.76 18.04 -4.14
C SER A 51 -16.93 17.64 -5.36
N ILE A 52 -15.63 17.44 -5.16
CA ILE A 52 -14.77 16.72 -6.06
C ILE A 52 -14.99 15.28 -5.67
N THR A 53 -15.64 14.55 -6.55
CA THR A 53 -15.57 13.09 -6.59
C THR A 53 -14.10 12.70 -6.58
N THR A 54 -13.47 12.59 -5.41
CA THR A 54 -12.17 11.96 -5.26
C THR A 54 -12.44 10.48 -5.53
N SER A 55 -12.48 10.15 -6.83
CA SER A 55 -12.30 8.79 -7.31
C SER A 55 -11.17 8.20 -6.47
N GLU A 56 -11.32 6.98 -5.97
CA GLU A 56 -10.32 6.31 -5.11
C GLU A 56 -8.89 6.41 -5.69
N GLU A 57 -8.76 6.64 -7.00
CA GLU A 57 -7.52 6.84 -7.75
C GLU A 57 -6.83 8.19 -7.57
N ASN A 58 -7.55 9.25 -7.22
CA ASN A 58 -7.02 10.61 -7.14
C ASN A 58 -6.67 11.02 -5.70
N HIS A 59 -6.84 10.14 -4.72
CA HIS A 59 -6.45 10.44 -3.35
C HIS A 59 -4.92 10.67 -3.27
N PRO A 60 -4.44 11.81 -2.74
CA PRO A 60 -3.02 12.11 -2.61
C PRO A 60 -2.15 10.98 -2.05
N LYS A 61 -2.59 10.36 -0.94
CA LYS A 61 -1.89 9.19 -0.34
C LYS A 61 -1.88 7.99 -1.26
N TYR A 62 -2.94 7.77 -2.05
CA TYR A 62 -2.97 6.71 -3.05
C TYR A 62 -1.96 6.95 -4.18
N LEU A 63 -1.89 8.18 -4.70
CA LEU A 63 -0.93 8.56 -5.73
C LEU A 63 0.53 8.42 -5.24
N LEU A 64 0.81 8.80 -3.99
CA LEU A 64 2.11 8.60 -3.38
C LEU A 64 2.45 7.12 -3.20
N ALA A 65 1.50 6.33 -2.68
CA ALA A 65 1.69 4.89 -2.50
C ALA A 65 1.91 4.15 -3.84
N ARG A 66 1.18 4.54 -4.89
CA ARG A 66 1.40 4.04 -6.25
C ARG A 66 2.81 4.35 -6.76
N SER A 67 3.34 5.53 -6.43
CA SER A 67 4.72 5.88 -6.77
C SER A 67 5.73 5.00 -6.03
N HIS A 68 5.57 4.76 -4.73
CA HIS A 68 6.40 3.79 -3.98
C HIS A 68 6.29 2.37 -4.55
N PHE A 69 5.09 1.96 -4.97
CA PHE A 69 4.85 0.67 -5.59
C PHE A 69 5.65 0.50 -6.88
N ASN A 70 5.70 1.52 -7.74
CA ASN A 70 6.49 1.51 -8.97
C ASN A 70 8.00 1.31 -8.70
N PHE A 71 8.51 1.77 -7.55
CA PHE A 71 9.90 1.56 -7.11
C PHE A 71 10.14 0.25 -6.36
N LYS A 72 9.16 -0.65 -6.30
CA LYS A 72 9.20 -1.90 -5.51
C LYS A 72 9.43 -1.67 -4.02
N GLU A 73 9.15 -0.47 -3.52
CA GLU A 73 9.20 -0.10 -2.10
C GLU A 73 7.89 -0.50 -1.42
N TYR A 74 7.56 -1.78 -1.44
CA TYR A 74 6.22 -2.25 -1.08
C TYR A 74 5.83 -1.97 0.37
N LEU A 75 6.77 -2.04 1.32
CA LEU A 75 6.49 -1.68 2.72
C LEU A 75 6.19 -0.19 2.90
N ARG A 76 6.83 0.69 2.12
CA ARG A 76 6.51 2.12 2.13
C ARG A 76 5.11 2.35 1.58
N ALA A 77 4.79 1.75 0.43
CA ALA A 77 3.43 1.82 -0.14
C ALA A 77 2.35 1.34 0.85
N PHE A 78 2.61 0.25 1.57
CA PHE A 78 1.72 -0.25 2.62
C PHE A 78 1.52 0.75 3.76
N GLN A 79 2.61 1.36 4.26
CA GLN A 79 2.56 2.32 5.36
C GLN A 79 1.84 3.61 4.95
N THR A 80 2.08 4.14 3.74
CA THR A 80 1.44 5.35 3.22
C THR A 80 -0.08 5.22 3.15
N LEU A 81 -0.60 4.02 2.86
CA LEU A 81 -2.03 3.74 2.74
C LEU A 81 -2.71 3.40 4.07
N LYS A 82 -2.00 3.49 5.20
CA LYS A 82 -2.61 3.23 6.51
C LYS A 82 -3.69 4.28 6.81
N GLY A 83 -4.90 3.81 7.14
CA GLY A 83 -6.06 4.67 7.38
C GLY A 83 -6.72 5.25 6.11
N VAL A 84 -6.24 4.91 4.92
CA VAL A 84 -6.89 5.28 3.65
C VAL A 84 -7.97 4.26 3.31
N GLY A 85 -9.20 4.73 3.13
CA GLY A 85 -10.34 3.92 2.70
C GLY A 85 -10.39 3.72 1.18
N GLY A 86 -11.33 2.89 0.72
CA GLY A 86 -11.56 2.64 -0.70
C GLY A 86 -10.99 1.31 -1.19
N ARG A 87 -11.69 0.67 -2.13
CA ARG A 87 -11.38 -0.68 -2.62
C ARG A 87 -10.02 -0.74 -3.30
N LYS A 88 -9.69 0.26 -4.12
CA LYS A 88 -8.37 0.33 -4.80
C LYS A 88 -7.22 0.56 -3.83
N ALA A 89 -7.41 1.42 -2.82
CA ALA A 89 -6.40 1.68 -1.80
C ALA A 89 -6.17 0.43 -0.93
N LEU A 90 -7.24 -0.22 -0.47
CA LEU A 90 -7.14 -1.48 0.28
C LEU A 90 -6.45 -2.58 -0.52
N PHE A 91 -6.81 -2.74 -1.80
CA PHE A 91 -6.16 -3.70 -2.68
C PHE A 91 -4.66 -3.40 -2.80
N LEU A 92 -4.28 -2.18 -3.17
CA LEU A 92 -2.87 -1.80 -3.35
C LEU A 92 -2.06 -1.98 -2.06
N ARG A 93 -2.65 -1.62 -0.91
CA ARG A 93 -2.02 -1.78 0.41
C ARG A 93 -1.74 -3.24 0.74
N ASN A 94 -2.76 -4.10 0.66
CA ASN A 94 -2.63 -5.51 1.01
C ASN A 94 -1.75 -6.26 0.00
N TYR A 95 -1.86 -5.91 -1.28
CA TYR A 95 -1.02 -6.48 -2.32
C TYR A 95 0.45 -6.09 -2.15
N SER A 96 0.73 -4.84 -1.75
CA SER A 96 2.09 -4.41 -1.40
C SER A 96 2.64 -5.23 -0.22
N LEU A 97 1.84 -5.46 0.83
CA LEU A 97 2.26 -6.28 1.97
C LEU A 97 2.57 -7.73 1.54
N TYR A 98 1.75 -8.30 0.66
CA TYR A 98 1.98 -9.62 0.08
C TYR A 98 3.32 -9.69 -0.69
N LEU A 99 3.55 -8.75 -1.62
CA LEU A 99 4.79 -8.71 -2.41
C LEU A 99 6.04 -8.47 -1.54
N ALA A 100 5.92 -7.70 -0.47
CA ALA A 100 6.99 -7.55 0.52
C ALA A 100 7.33 -8.90 1.19
N GLY A 101 6.30 -9.68 1.54
CA GLY A 101 6.45 -11.02 2.09
C GLY A 101 7.10 -11.99 1.11
N GLU A 102 6.65 -12.01 -0.15
CA GLU A 102 7.22 -12.88 -1.19
C GLU A 102 8.70 -12.55 -1.44
N ARG A 103 9.07 -11.26 -1.51
CA ARG A 103 10.48 -10.83 -1.63
C ARG A 103 11.32 -11.31 -0.46
N LYS A 104 10.82 -11.18 0.77
CA LYS A 104 11.53 -11.63 1.97
C LYS A 104 11.73 -13.15 1.97
N LYS A 105 10.71 -13.91 1.58
CA LYS A 105 10.78 -15.36 1.44
C LYS A 105 11.80 -15.79 0.38
N GLU A 106 11.84 -15.09 -0.75
CA GLU A 106 12.83 -15.32 -1.81
C GLU A 106 14.26 -15.00 -1.34
N GLU A 107 14.45 -13.87 -0.66
CA GLU A 107 15.73 -13.47 -0.07
C GLU A 107 16.25 -14.49 0.96
N GLU A 108 15.37 -15.00 1.84
CA GLU A 108 15.70 -16.07 2.78
C GLU A 108 16.13 -17.38 2.07
N ARG A 109 15.47 -17.73 0.96
CA ARG A 109 15.84 -18.91 0.15
C ARG A 109 17.20 -18.73 -0.51
N LEU A 110 17.47 -17.55 -1.07
CA LEU A 110 18.75 -17.21 -1.69
C LEU A 110 19.88 -17.21 -0.66
N SER A 111 19.68 -16.59 0.51
CA SER A 111 20.65 -16.60 1.61
C SER A 111 21.03 -18.01 2.04
N ARG A 112 20.07 -18.94 2.13
CA ARG A 112 20.34 -20.36 2.43
C ARG A 112 21.11 -21.07 1.31
N SER A 113 20.85 -20.73 0.05
CA SER A 113 21.55 -21.32 -1.10
C SER A 113 22.98 -20.79 -1.27
N VAL A 114 23.21 -19.51 -0.95
CA VAL A 114 24.52 -18.85 -1.07
C VAL A 114 25.40 -19.13 0.16
N GLY A 115 24.80 -19.41 1.33
CA GLY A 115 25.51 -19.84 2.54
C GLY A 115 25.88 -21.33 2.59
N GLY A 116 25.59 -22.12 1.55
CA GLY A 116 25.78 -23.56 1.49
C GLY A 116 27.19 -24.05 1.14
N GLY A 117 28.22 -23.31 1.57
CA GLY A 117 29.62 -23.64 1.34
C GLY A 117 30.45 -23.56 2.62
N ILE A 118 30.19 -24.44 3.59
CA ILE A 118 31.15 -25.08 4.53
C ILE A 118 30.32 -26.01 5.41
N GLY A 119 30.65 -27.31 5.36
CA GLY A 119 29.73 -28.39 5.68
C GLY A 119 29.50 -28.72 7.16
N ARG A 120 28.45 -29.53 7.38
CA ARG A 120 28.49 -30.72 8.24
C ARG A 120 27.29 -31.60 7.90
N GLY A 121 27.56 -32.84 7.55
CA GLY A 121 26.54 -33.86 7.32
C GLY A 121 25.87 -34.34 8.61
N GLY A 122 24.75 -35.02 8.43
CA GLY A 122 24.01 -35.72 9.47
C GLY A 122 22.57 -35.91 9.03
N GLY A 123 22.20 -37.16 8.72
CA GLY A 123 20.96 -37.51 8.03
C GLY A 123 19.72 -37.60 8.91
N GLY A 124 18.62 -38.03 8.28
CA GLY A 124 17.49 -38.64 8.96
C GLY A 124 16.12 -38.10 8.57
N GLY A 125 15.49 -38.77 7.59
CA GLY A 125 14.11 -39.27 7.67
C GLY A 125 12.93 -38.29 7.63
N GLY A 126 11.89 -38.66 6.86
CA GLY A 126 10.52 -38.23 7.13
C GLY A 126 9.68 -37.94 5.89
N LEU A 127 9.09 -38.99 5.31
CA LEU A 127 7.99 -38.92 4.36
C LEU A 127 6.66 -38.68 5.10
N GLY A 128 5.74 -37.91 4.50
CA GLY A 128 4.29 -38.06 4.70
C GLY A 128 3.55 -36.81 5.17
N GLY A 129 2.54 -36.37 4.39
CA GLY A 129 1.55 -35.41 4.87
C GLY A 129 0.91 -34.49 3.82
N SER A 130 0.34 -35.04 2.74
CA SER A 130 -0.28 -34.28 1.64
C SER A 130 -1.67 -33.67 1.96
N GLY A 131 -1.94 -33.29 3.22
CA GLY A 131 -3.30 -32.91 3.66
C GLY A 131 -3.42 -31.63 4.51
N SER A 132 -2.34 -31.03 5.01
CA SER A 132 -2.38 -29.86 5.93
C SER A 132 -1.82 -28.57 5.34
N LEU A 133 -1.31 -28.61 4.10
CA LEU A 133 -0.33 -27.63 3.63
C LEU A 133 -0.87 -26.20 3.59
N LEU A 134 -2.17 -26.00 3.32
CA LEU A 134 -2.76 -24.66 3.27
C LEU A 134 -2.89 -24.00 4.65
N GLN A 135 -3.31 -24.76 5.66
CA GLN A 135 -3.55 -24.21 7.00
C GLN A 135 -2.23 -23.94 7.74
N GLU A 136 -1.23 -24.78 7.50
CA GLU A 136 0.12 -24.62 8.04
C GLU A 136 0.87 -23.47 7.34
N THR A 137 0.71 -23.27 6.01
CA THR A 137 1.27 -22.08 5.35
C THR A 137 0.65 -20.78 5.85
N ILE A 138 -0.67 -20.74 6.09
CA ILE A 138 -1.33 -19.53 6.61
C ILE A 138 -0.83 -19.23 8.03
N ALA A 139 -0.79 -20.23 8.92
CA ALA A 139 -0.31 -20.07 10.29
C ALA A 139 1.18 -19.68 10.38
N VAL A 140 2.03 -20.21 9.49
CA VAL A 140 3.46 -19.84 9.42
C VAL A 140 3.66 -18.43 8.85
N THR A 141 2.79 -17.98 7.91
CA THR A 141 2.83 -16.58 7.45
C THR A 141 2.31 -15.59 8.49
N THR A 142 1.27 -15.95 9.26
CA THR A 142 0.70 -15.11 10.33
C THR A 142 1.66 -14.95 11.51
N SER A 143 2.41 -16.01 11.88
CA SER A 143 3.35 -15.95 13.01
C SER A 143 4.63 -15.12 12.75
N ARG A 144 4.95 -14.79 11.49
CA ARG A 144 6.20 -14.09 11.12
C ARG A 144 6.03 -12.68 10.57
N ASN A 145 4.81 -12.25 10.26
CA ASN A 145 4.56 -10.91 9.75
C ASN A 145 3.75 -10.08 10.75
N PRO A 146 4.39 -9.19 11.54
CA PRO A 146 3.72 -8.43 12.60
C PRO A 146 2.63 -7.47 12.09
N TYR A 147 2.53 -7.28 10.77
CA TYR A 147 1.55 -6.40 10.13
C TYR A 147 0.27 -7.12 9.69
N LEU A 148 0.22 -8.46 9.69
CA LEU A 148 -0.97 -9.21 9.24
C LEU A 148 -2.14 -9.13 10.23
N SER A 149 -1.88 -9.24 11.54
CA SER A 149 -2.92 -9.09 12.57
C SER A 149 -3.55 -7.69 12.57
N GLN A 150 -2.73 -6.67 12.28
CA GLN A 150 -3.20 -5.30 12.09
C GLN A 150 -4.11 -5.19 10.84
N VAL A 151 -3.77 -5.86 9.75
CA VAL A 151 -4.61 -5.86 8.54
C VAL A 151 -5.91 -6.61 8.76
N GLU A 152 -5.90 -7.75 9.46
CA GLU A 152 -7.12 -8.51 9.77
C GLU A 152 -8.10 -7.71 10.62
N SER A 153 -7.63 -7.04 11.67
CA SER A 153 -8.49 -6.17 12.50
C SER A 153 -9.06 -4.98 11.73
N GLU A 154 -8.27 -4.36 10.84
CA GLU A 154 -8.73 -3.25 10.02
C GLU A 154 -9.67 -3.67 8.88
N LEU A 155 -9.49 -4.87 8.30
CA LEU A 155 -10.42 -5.44 7.33
C LEU A 155 -11.77 -5.77 7.97
N LEU A 156 -11.76 -6.37 9.16
CA LEU A 156 -12.99 -6.64 9.93
C LEU A 156 -13.69 -5.34 10.35
N ALA A 157 -12.93 -4.31 10.74
CA ALA A 157 -13.49 -2.99 11.06
C ALA A 157 -14.05 -2.27 9.82
N GLY A 158 -13.38 -2.38 8.66
CA GLY A 158 -13.78 -1.76 7.39
C GLY A 158 -14.96 -2.46 6.71
N MET A 159 -15.16 -3.75 6.95
CA MET A 159 -16.33 -4.51 6.47
C MET A 159 -17.65 -4.10 7.15
N ASN A 160 -17.59 -3.40 8.29
CA ASN A 160 -18.77 -2.99 9.05
C ASN A 160 -19.33 -1.61 8.64
N TRP A 161 -18.80 -0.99 7.59
CA TRP A 161 -19.13 0.38 7.18
C TRP A 161 -20.31 0.49 6.20
N ASP A 162 -20.79 -0.62 5.61
CA ASP A 162 -21.83 -0.60 4.56
C ASP A 162 -23.28 -0.72 5.10
N GLY A 163 -23.49 -0.49 6.40
CA GLY A 163 -24.80 -0.66 7.07
C GLY A 163 -25.57 0.63 7.39
N GLY A 164 -25.18 1.79 6.84
CA GLY A 164 -25.60 3.10 7.36
C GLY A 164 -26.26 4.06 6.36
N ARG A 165 -27.03 3.59 5.37
CA ARG A 165 -27.90 4.47 4.55
C ARG A 165 -29.25 3.82 4.32
N GLY A 166 -30.26 4.24 5.10
CA GLY A 166 -31.66 3.90 4.82
C GLY A 166 -32.57 4.10 6.02
N GLY A 167 -32.89 5.36 6.36
CA GLY A 167 -33.85 5.67 7.41
C GLY A 167 -34.25 7.14 7.44
N GLY A 168 -34.41 7.75 6.27
CA GLY A 168 -34.99 9.09 6.12
C GLY A 168 -36.52 9.00 6.15
N GLY A 169 -37.11 9.76 7.06
CA GLY A 169 -38.51 9.69 7.44
C GLY A 169 -39.55 9.89 6.34
N ARG A 170 -40.74 9.42 6.68
CA ARG A 170 -42.03 9.97 6.26
C ARG A 170 -42.90 10.07 7.50
#